data_AF-A0A521SBM3-F1
#
_entry.id   AF-A0A521SBM3-F1
#
_cell.length_a   1.000
_cell.length_b   1.000
_cell.length_c   1.000
_cell.angle_alpha   90.00
_cell.angle_beta   90.00
_cell.angle_gamma   90.00
#
_symmetry.space_group_name_H-M   'P 1'
#
loop_
_entity.id
_entity.type
_entity.pdbx_description
1 polymer ?
#
loop_
_entity_poly.entity_id
_entity_poly.type
_entity_poly.pdbx_seq_one_letter_code
_entity_poly.pdbx_strand_id
1 'polypeptide(L)'
;MKNMMMGLMGVLVAAAFVFIGQGIVMHQRVATEEASFHALQAGYFTLSKAEREAAATGSELNAQLVRIQNYPSELLRLKLVGIGKILTGIFILLLGVLMALVMMPVRLAKIIKR
;
A
#
# COMPACT_ATOMS: atom_id res chain seq x y z
N MET A 1 9.22 33.86 6.10
CA MET A 1 8.17 33.25 5.23
C MET A 1 8.71 32.42 4.06
N LYS A 2 9.59 32.95 3.18
CA LYS A 2 10.11 32.19 2.01
C LYS A 2 10.85 30.88 2.37
N ASN A 3 11.76 30.92 3.34
CA ASN A 3 12.55 29.74 3.75
C ASN A 3 11.66 28.68 4.42
N MET A 4 10.65 29.11 5.16
CA MET A 4 9.65 28.23 5.79
C MET A 4 8.79 27.52 4.74
N MET A 5 8.34 28.24 3.70
CA MET A 5 7.54 27.67 2.62
C MET A 5 8.33 26.70 1.74
N MET A 6 9.61 26.98 1.50
CA MET A 6 10.50 26.07 0.78
C MET A 6 10.80 24.79 1.57
N GLY A 7 10.97 24.91 2.89
CA GLY A 7 11.11 23.76 3.79
C GLY A 7 9.84 22.89 3.81
N LEU A 8 8.65 23.51 3.90
CA LEU A 8 7.37 22.81 3.86
C LEU A 8 7.19 22.00 2.56
N MET A 9 7.53 22.58 1.41
CA MET A 9 7.47 21.87 0.13
C MET A 9 8.42 20.66 0.09
N GLY A 10 9.63 20.81 0.62
CA GLY A 10 10.57 19.69 0.73
C GLY A 10 10.01 18.55 1.57
N VAL A 11 9.37 18.88 2.70
CA VAL A 11 8.71 17.89 3.57
C VAL A 11 7.54 17.21 2.86
N LEU A 12 6.71 17.97 2.12
CA LEU A 12 5.58 17.41 1.36
C LEU A 12 6.05 16.43 0.28
N VAL A 13 7.10 16.77 -0.45
CA VAL A 13 7.68 15.89 -1.46
C VAL A 13 8.26 14.63 -0.82
N ALA A 14 8.98 14.77 0.30
CA ALA A 14 9.48 13.62 1.05
C ALA A 14 8.34 12.71 1.54
N ALA A 15 7.27 13.28 2.09
CA ALA A 15 6.09 12.55 2.52
C ALA A 15 5.42 11.81 1.35
N ALA A 16 5.30 12.45 0.19
CA ALA A 16 4.76 11.82 -1.02
C ALA A 16 5.54 10.56 -1.40
N PHE A 17 6.87 10.62 -1.42
CA PHE A 17 7.72 9.47 -1.72
C PHE A 17 7.61 8.37 -0.67
N VAL A 18 7.44 8.70 0.62
CA VAL A 18 7.18 7.71 1.66
C VAL A 18 5.89 6.95 1.39
N PHE A 19 4.80 7.63 1.06
CA PHE A 19 3.52 6.99 0.73
C PHE A 19 3.61 6.11 -0.52
N ILE A 20 4.25 6.60 -1.59
CA ILE A 20 4.49 5.81 -2.82
C ILE A 20 5.31 4.57 -2.50
N GLY A 21 6.42 4.73 -1.79
CA GLY A 21 7.30 3.61 -1.41
C GLY A 21 6.57 2.56 -0.57
N GLN A 22 5.79 2.98 0.43
CA GLN A 22 4.97 2.06 1.23
C GLN A 22 3.97 1.29 0.36
N GLY A 23 3.30 1.96 -0.58
CA GLY A 23 2.34 1.31 -1.47
C GLY A 23 3.00 0.30 -2.43
N ILE A 24 4.17 0.64 -2.98
CA ILE A 24 4.98 -0.28 -3.82
C ILE A 24 5.39 -1.53 -3.03
N VAL A 25 5.90 -1.35 -1.81
CA VAL A 25 6.30 -2.48 -0.95
C VAL A 25 5.12 -3.39 -0.64
N MET A 26 3.93 -2.81 -0.38
CA MET A 26 2.71 -3.61 -0.17
C MET A 26 2.33 -4.42 -1.41
N HIS A 27 2.45 -3.83 -2.60
CA HIS A 27 2.18 -4.52 -3.86
C HIS A 27 3.16 -5.64 -4.19
N GLN A 28 4.45 -5.45 -3.89
CA GLN A 28 5.47 -6.48 -4.12
C GLN A 28 5.22 -7.73 -3.27
N ARG A 29 4.62 -7.58 -2.08
CA ARG A 29 4.26 -8.70 -1.20
C ARG A 29 3.07 -9.52 -1.70
N VAL A 30 2.25 -8.99 -2.60
CA VAL A 30 1.06 -9.69 -3.09
C VAL A 30 1.42 -11.03 -3.73
N ALA A 31 2.44 -11.05 -4.59
CA ALA A 31 2.85 -12.27 -5.29
C ALA A 31 3.30 -13.38 -4.32
N THR A 32 4.05 -13.02 -3.28
CA THR A 32 4.51 -13.99 -2.27
C THR A 32 3.37 -14.50 -1.38
N GLU A 33 2.44 -13.62 -1.03
CA GLU A 33 1.27 -13.96 -0.21
C GLU A 33 0.24 -14.80 -1.00
N GLU A 34 0.05 -14.52 -2.29
CA GLU A 34 -0.79 -15.35 -3.17
C GLU A 34 -0.22 -16.76 -3.35
N ALA A 35 1.10 -16.89 -3.54
CA ALA A 35 1.74 -18.19 -3.62
C ALA A 35 1.58 -18.99 -2.31
N SER A 36 1.71 -18.32 -1.15
CA SER A 36 1.50 -18.93 0.16
C SER A 36 0.05 -19.35 0.38
N PHE A 37 -0.91 -18.52 -0.05
CA PHE A 37 -2.33 -18.85 -0.04
C PHE A 37 -2.65 -20.08 -0.89
N HIS A 38 -2.13 -20.14 -2.12
CA HIS A 38 -2.33 -21.28 -3.01
C HIS A 38 -1.72 -22.57 -2.44
N ALA A 39 -0.55 -22.50 -1.82
CA ALA A 39 0.07 -23.64 -1.16
C ALA A 39 -0.78 -24.14 0.03
N LEU A 40 -1.30 -23.22 0.85
CA LEU A 40 -2.18 -23.55 1.97
C LEU A 40 -3.48 -24.21 1.48
N GLN A 41 -4.06 -23.68 0.41
CA GLN A 41 -5.27 -24.24 -0.19
C GLN A 41 -5.00 -25.62 -0.78
N ALA A 42 -3.92 -25.78 -1.55
CA ALA A 42 -3.54 -27.06 -2.13
C ALA A 42 -3.37 -28.12 -1.04
N GLY A 43 -2.64 -27.80 0.04
CA GLY A 43 -2.46 -28.67 1.19
C GLY A 43 -3.78 -29.07 1.84
N TYR A 44 -4.63 -28.09 2.16
CA TYR A 44 -5.92 -28.34 2.83
C TYR A 44 -6.88 -29.17 1.98
N PHE A 45 -6.94 -28.94 0.67
CA PHE A 45 -7.86 -29.65 -0.23
C PHE A 45 -7.29 -30.97 -0.77
N THR A 46 -6.09 -31.41 -0.33
CA THR A 46 -5.62 -32.78 -0.59
C THR A 46 -6.45 -33.83 0.16
N LEU A 47 -6.97 -33.48 1.34
CA LEU A 47 -7.80 -34.37 2.15
C LEU A 47 -9.21 -34.46 1.59
N SER A 48 -9.84 -35.63 1.76
CA SER A 48 -11.21 -35.83 1.35
C SER A 48 -12.15 -34.88 2.12
N LYS A 49 -13.30 -34.55 1.52
CA LYS A 49 -14.30 -33.71 2.19
C LYS A 49 -14.76 -34.33 3.52
N ALA A 50 -14.93 -35.65 3.55
CA ALA A 50 -15.36 -36.39 4.74
C ALA A 50 -14.36 -36.24 5.90
N GLU A 51 -13.06 -36.36 5.63
CA GLU A 51 -12.01 -36.18 6.65
C GLU A 51 -11.95 -34.74 7.17
N ARG A 52 -12.21 -33.76 6.30
CA ARG A 52 -12.20 -32.33 6.68
C ARG A 52 -13.39 -31.94 7.56
N GLU A 53 -14.57 -32.47 7.25
CA GLU A 53 -15.79 -32.19 8.01
C GLU A 53 -15.85 -32.99 9.32
N ALA A 54 -15.18 -34.15 9.39
CA ALA A 54 -15.07 -34.95 10.60
C ALA A 54 -14.02 -34.43 11.59
N ALA A 55 -13.25 -33.39 11.24
CA ALA A 55 -12.20 -32.87 12.10
C ALA A 55 -12.76 -32.24 13.38
N ALA A 56 -12.13 -32.56 14.51
CA ALA A 56 -12.56 -32.06 15.81
C ALA A 56 -12.54 -30.52 15.86
N THR A 57 -13.47 -29.94 16.62
CA THR A 57 -13.48 -28.50 16.92
C THR A 57 -12.17 -28.09 17.55
N GLY A 58 -11.57 -27.00 17.05
CA GLY A 58 -10.27 -26.51 17.53
C GLY A 58 -9.05 -27.33 17.05
N SER A 59 -9.25 -28.33 16.19
CA SER A 59 -8.14 -29.03 15.54
C SER A 59 -7.35 -28.10 14.61
N GLU A 60 -6.12 -28.52 14.31
CA GLU A 60 -5.27 -27.81 13.35
C GLU A 60 -5.94 -27.65 11.98
N LEU A 61 -6.67 -28.65 11.52
CA LEU A 61 -7.40 -28.61 10.25
C LEU A 61 -8.49 -27.53 10.26
N ASN A 62 -9.24 -27.40 11.36
CA ASN A 62 -10.21 -26.33 11.52
C ASN A 62 -9.52 -24.94 11.53
N ALA A 63 -8.38 -24.82 12.21
CA ALA A 63 -7.59 -23.58 12.19
C ALA A 63 -7.08 -23.22 10.78
N GLN A 64 -6.69 -24.21 9.97
CA GLN A 64 -6.32 -24.00 8.56
C GLN A 64 -7.50 -23.49 7.73
N LEU A 65 -8.70 -24.02 7.93
CA LEU A 65 -9.91 -23.53 7.25
C LEU A 65 -10.17 -22.06 7.55
N VAL A 66 -10.08 -21.66 8.82
CA VAL A 66 -10.24 -20.26 9.24
C VAL A 66 -9.19 -19.37 8.57
N ARG A 67 -7.93 -19.82 8.50
CA ARG A 67 -6.86 -19.08 7.79
C ARG A 67 -7.18 -18.93 6.31
N ILE A 68 -7.62 -19.99 5.63
CA ILE A 68 -8.00 -19.95 4.21
C ILE A 68 -9.16 -18.98 3.98
N GLN A 69 -10.15 -18.95 4.86
CA GLN A 69 -11.30 -18.04 4.74
C GLN A 69 -10.93 -16.58 4.96
N ASN A 70 -9.97 -16.30 5.85
CA ASN A 70 -9.52 -14.94 6.15
C ASN A 70 -8.43 -14.43 5.18
N TYR A 71 -7.67 -15.30 4.53
CA TYR A 71 -6.56 -14.91 3.65
C TYR A 71 -6.95 -13.93 2.53
N PRO A 72 -8.10 -14.10 1.83
CA PRO A 72 -8.49 -13.19 0.77
C PRO A 72 -8.69 -11.74 1.23
N SER A 73 -9.19 -11.51 2.44
CA SER A 73 -9.38 -10.15 2.96
C SER A 73 -8.03 -9.46 3.23
N GLU A 74 -7.03 -10.21 3.69
CA GLU A 74 -5.66 -9.72 3.84
C GLU A 74 -4.99 -9.43 2.49
N LEU A 75 -5.18 -10.29 1.49
CA LEU A 75 -4.70 -10.04 0.12
C LEU A 75 -5.34 -8.79 -0.50
N LEU A 76 -6.65 -8.61 -0.30
CA LEU A 76 -7.34 -7.40 -0.73
C LEU A 76 -6.83 -6.17 0.01
N ARG A 77 -6.51 -6.28 1.31
CA ARG A 77 -5.88 -5.19 2.07
C ARG A 77 -4.55 -4.80 1.44
N LEU A 78 -3.68 -5.76 1.13
CA LEU A 78 -2.38 -5.48 0.51
C LEU A 78 -2.54 -4.78 -0.85
N LYS A 79 -3.48 -5.24 -1.68
CA LYS A 79 -3.77 -4.63 -2.98
C LYS A 79 -4.39 -3.24 -2.84
N LEU A 80 -5.56 -3.13 -2.21
CA LEU A 80 -6.35 -1.90 -2.18
C LEU A 80 -5.70 -0.82 -1.33
N VAL A 81 -5.18 -1.15 -0.15
CA VAL A 81 -4.45 -0.18 0.68
C VAL A 81 -3.11 0.17 0.02
N GLY A 82 -2.46 -0.78 -0.64
CA GLY A 82 -1.26 -0.53 -1.45
C GLY A 82 -1.50 0.53 -2.52
N ILE A 83 -2.52 0.35 -3.36
CA ILE A 83 -2.94 1.34 -4.37
C ILE A 83 -3.32 2.66 -3.70
N GLY A 84 -4.10 2.64 -2.63
CA GLY A 84 -4.52 3.83 -1.90
C GLY A 84 -3.33 4.67 -1.42
N LYS A 85 -2.27 4.03 -0.94
CA LYS A 85 -1.03 4.71 -0.54
C LYS A 85 -0.29 5.32 -1.73
N ILE A 86 -0.19 4.61 -2.86
CA ILE A 86 0.41 5.15 -4.08
C ILE A 86 -0.36 6.39 -4.55
N LEU A 87 -1.69 6.31 -4.62
CA LEU A 87 -2.54 7.43 -5.03
C LEU A 87 -2.42 8.61 -4.08
N THR A 88 -2.38 8.37 -2.76
CA THR A 88 -2.17 9.41 -1.75
C THR A 88 -0.83 10.12 -1.96
N GLY A 89 0.25 9.37 -2.19
CA GLY A 89 1.56 9.95 -2.44
C GLY A 89 1.61 10.76 -3.74
N ILE A 90 1.02 10.26 -4.82
CA ILE A 90 0.89 11.01 -6.09
C ILE A 90 0.11 12.30 -5.87
N PHE A 91 -1.01 12.25 -5.15
CA PHE A 91 -1.82 13.43 -4.85
C PHE A 91 -1.01 14.50 -4.09
N ILE A 92 -0.28 14.11 -3.04
CA ILE A 92 0.59 15.03 -2.28
C ILE A 92 1.68 15.61 -3.19
N LEU A 93 2.28 14.78 -4.05
CA LEU A 93 3.30 15.22 -5.00
C LEU A 93 2.75 16.29 -5.95
N LEU A 94 1.56 16.06 -6.51
CA LEU A 94 0.88 17.01 -7.40
C LEU A 94 0.58 18.34 -6.70
N LEU A 95 0.14 18.31 -5.42
CA LEU A 95 -0.04 19.53 -4.63
C LEU A 95 1.29 20.29 -4.42
N GLY A 96 2.38 19.56 -4.17
CA GLY A 96 3.72 20.14 -4.05
C GLY A 96 4.16 20.82 -5.35
N VAL A 97 3.95 20.18 -6.50
CA VAL A 97 4.25 20.74 -7.83
C VAL A 97 3.38 21.96 -8.12
N LEU A 98 2.07 21.90 -7.81
CA LEU A 98 1.16 23.03 -7.98
C LEU A 98 1.64 24.25 -7.18
N MET A 99 2.00 24.06 -5.91
CA MET A 99 2.55 25.15 -5.09
C MET A 99 3.86 25.69 -5.68
N ALA A 100 4.73 24.84 -6.22
CA ALA A 100 5.96 25.25 -6.88
C ALA A 100 5.69 26.17 -8.08
N LEU A 101 4.73 25.78 -8.93
CA LEU A 101 4.32 26.53 -10.12
C LEU A 101 3.74 27.89 -9.76
N VAL A 102 2.85 27.96 -8.76
CA VAL A 102 2.25 29.23 -8.31
C VAL A 102 3.31 30.21 -7.77
N MET A 103 4.37 29.70 -7.15
CA MET A 103 5.46 30.54 -6.62
C MET A 103 6.46 31.01 -7.68
N MET A 104 6.53 30.37 -8.85
CA MET A 104 7.53 30.64 -9.88
C MET A 104 7.41 32.06 -10.49
N PRO A 105 6.22 32.57 -10.86
CA PRO A 105 6.07 33.93 -11.39
C PRO A 105 6.57 35.00 -10.43
N VAL A 106 6.30 34.84 -9.12
CA VAL A 106 6.76 35.77 -8.08
C VAL A 106 8.29 35.76 -7.97
N ARG A 107 8.92 34.59 -8.13
CA ARG A 107 10.38 34.49 -8.12
C ARG A 107 10.99 35.15 -9.36
N LEU A 108 10.41 34.93 -10.53
CA LEU A 108 10.86 35.54 -11.79
C LEU A 108 10.71 37.06 -11.75
N ALA A 109 9.58 37.59 -11.29
CA ALA A 109 9.35 39.03 -11.16
C ALA A 109 10.37 39.72 -10.23
N LYS A 110 10.82 39.04 -9.17
CA LYS A 110 11.87 39.55 -8.27
C LYS A 110 13.26 39.55 -8.89
N ILE A 111 13.53 38.63 -9.81
CA ILE A 111 14.81 38.56 -10.53
C ILE A 111 14.85 39.67 -11.60
N ILE A 112 13.77 39.87 -12.34
CA ILE A 112 13.67 40.89 -13.40
C ILE A 112 13.71 42.32 -12.85
N LYS A 113 13.21 42.55 -11.62
CA LYS A 113 13.26 43.87 -10.94
C LYS A 113 14.61 44.19 -10.30
N ARG A 114 15.58 43.28 -10.35
CA ARG A 114 16.98 43.52 -9.95
C ARG A 114 17.83 43.72 -11.18
#